data_AF-A0A9E0MJK2-F1
#
_entry.id   AF-A0A9E0MJK2-F1
#
_cell.length_a   1.000
_cell.length_b   1.000
_cell.length_c   1.000
_cell.angle_alpha   90.00
_cell.angle_beta   90.00
_cell.angle_gamma   90.00
#
_symmetry.space_group_name_H-M   'P 1'
#
loop_
_entity.id
_entity.type
_entity.pdbx_description
1 polymer ?
#
loop_
_entity_poly.entity_id
_entity_poly.type
_entity_poly.pdbx_seq_one_letter_code
_entity_poly.pdbx_strand_id
1 'polypeptide(L)'
;MRSAATAAAFLALAGPARADDRCHDELTERGVAWRAARRPGVVDAVAIEGPLGGIRWVPPGRDPLVIDCSLAVSLAEAGRYFRALGVVEARWSSAYSVRNVRGSDRRSKHSFGLAIDLPRLWGPELGLVTVALDYEAGLGDAVDCVGQPMTEAGAVLKVLQCQLVRSGLFTLVLSPDYDDAHHDHFHLEVRPWSARRELSDGREAIH
;
A
#
# COMPACT_ATOMS: atom_id res chain seq x y z
N MET A 1 27.67 49.95 41.53
CA MET A 1 27.03 50.12 40.21
C MET A 1 26.68 48.73 39.70
N ARG A 2 25.38 48.40 39.63
CA ARG A 2 24.88 47.07 39.22
C ARG A 2 24.56 47.12 37.72
N SER A 3 25.32 46.43 36.88
CA SER A 3 24.97 46.26 35.45
C SER A 3 23.92 45.16 35.32
N ALA A 4 22.73 45.54 34.85
CA ALA A 4 21.67 44.62 34.47
C ALA A 4 21.94 44.11 33.05
N ALA A 5 22.12 42.80 32.88
CA ALA A 5 22.13 42.16 31.58
C ALA A 5 20.69 41.96 31.11
N THR A 6 20.34 42.59 29.98
CA THR A 6 19.04 42.41 29.32
C THR A 6 19.11 41.14 28.46
N ALA A 7 18.44 40.07 28.88
CA ALA A 7 18.27 38.88 28.03
C ALA A 7 17.12 39.14 27.05
N ALA A 8 17.44 39.29 25.76
CA ALA A 8 16.45 39.33 24.70
C ALA A 8 15.98 37.90 24.41
N ALA A 9 14.73 37.59 24.74
CA ALA A 9 14.09 36.34 24.36
C ALA A 9 13.65 36.42 22.89
N PHE A 10 14.31 35.66 22.02
CA PHE A 10 13.83 35.43 20.66
C PHE A 10 12.64 34.47 20.72
N LEU A 11 11.43 34.97 20.50
CA LEU A 11 10.30 34.12 20.14
C LEU A 11 10.52 33.59 18.73
N ALA A 12 10.85 32.31 18.62
CA ALA A 12 10.76 31.59 17.36
C ALA A 12 9.27 31.47 16.97
N LEU A 13 8.87 32.15 15.90
CA LEU A 13 7.57 31.93 15.28
C LEU A 13 7.57 30.52 14.66
N ALA A 14 6.80 29.61 15.26
CA ALA A 14 6.54 28.31 14.66
C ALA A 14 5.80 28.52 13.33
N GLY A 15 6.46 28.18 12.22
CA GLY A 15 5.82 28.13 10.91
C GLY A 15 4.69 27.09 10.89
N PRO A 16 3.80 27.14 9.88
CA PRO A 16 2.75 26.14 9.74
C PRO A 16 3.37 24.74 9.70
N ALA A 17 2.84 23.82 10.50
CA ALA A 17 3.27 22.43 10.53
C ALA A 17 3.25 21.89 9.08
N ARG A 18 4.44 21.60 8.57
CA ARG A 18 4.64 20.92 7.29
C ARG A 18 3.85 19.61 7.35
N ALA A 19 3.28 19.17 6.22
CA ALA A 19 2.75 17.81 6.11
C ALA A 19 3.77 16.88 6.78
N ASP A 20 3.29 16.12 7.76
CA ASP A 20 4.08 15.42 8.77
C ASP A 20 5.22 14.61 8.12
N ASP A 21 6.45 15.15 8.14
CA ASP A 21 7.62 14.56 7.45
C ASP A 21 7.90 13.12 7.94
N ARG A 22 7.28 12.66 9.03
CA ARG A 22 7.34 11.30 9.57
C ARG A 22 7.03 10.20 8.55
N CYS A 23 6.14 10.42 7.58
CA CYS A 23 5.88 9.41 6.56
C CYS A 23 7.09 9.23 5.62
N HIS A 24 7.74 10.33 5.26
CA HIS A 24 8.95 10.33 4.44
C HIS A 24 10.15 9.74 5.19
N ASP A 25 10.23 9.98 6.50
CA ASP A 25 11.24 9.34 7.36
C ASP A 25 11.08 7.82 7.32
N GLU A 26 9.86 7.31 7.44
CA GLU A 26 9.58 5.86 7.33
C GLU A 26 9.95 5.27 5.97
N LEU A 27 9.67 5.97 4.87
CA LEU A 27 10.15 5.54 3.55
C LEU A 27 11.68 5.49 3.50
N THR A 28 12.36 6.47 4.11
CA THR A 28 13.82 6.56 4.15
C THR A 28 14.43 5.44 4.99
N GLU A 29 13.90 5.19 6.18
CA GLU A 29 14.32 4.11 7.08
C GLU A 29 14.16 2.74 6.44
N ARG A 30 13.12 2.58 5.60
CA ARG A 30 12.85 1.36 4.82
C ARG A 30 13.71 1.24 3.56
N GLY A 31 14.58 2.21 3.28
CA GLY A 31 15.42 2.25 2.09
C GLY A 31 14.64 2.35 0.78
N VAL A 32 13.44 2.94 0.81
CA VAL A 32 12.63 3.15 -0.40
C VAL A 32 13.26 4.27 -1.22
N ALA A 33 13.46 4.02 -2.52
CA ALA A 33 13.81 5.05 -3.47
C ALA A 33 12.54 5.79 -3.93
N TRP A 34 12.41 7.05 -3.55
CA TRP A 34 11.27 7.90 -3.89
C TRP A 34 11.69 9.36 -4.05
N ARG A 35 10.80 10.15 -4.68
CA ARG A 35 10.89 11.61 -4.67
C ARG A 35 9.53 12.25 -4.44
N ALA A 36 9.52 13.46 -3.90
CA ALA A 36 8.30 14.25 -3.76
C ALA A 36 7.65 14.49 -5.13
N ALA A 37 6.32 14.40 -5.15
CA ALA A 37 5.51 14.57 -6.34
C ALA A 37 4.29 15.45 -6.03
N ARG A 38 3.45 15.69 -7.05
CA ARG A 38 2.16 16.35 -6.91
C ARG A 38 1.12 15.62 -7.74
N ARG A 39 -0.05 15.41 -7.17
CA ARG A 39 -1.23 14.87 -7.86
C ARG A 39 -2.49 15.53 -7.28
N PRO A 40 -3.48 15.93 -8.10
CA PRO A 40 -4.71 16.51 -7.59
C PRO A 40 -5.41 15.58 -6.60
N GLY A 41 -5.75 16.10 -5.41
CA GLY A 41 -6.41 15.34 -4.35
C GLY A 41 -5.49 14.48 -3.48
N VAL A 42 -4.23 14.25 -3.88
CA VAL A 42 -3.28 13.50 -3.05
C VAL A 42 -2.59 14.48 -2.10
N VAL A 43 -2.69 14.22 -0.79
CA VAL A 43 -2.17 15.14 0.24
C VAL A 43 -0.65 15.10 0.26
N ASP A 44 -0.06 13.90 0.30
CA ASP A 44 1.37 13.71 0.39
C ASP A 44 1.87 12.77 -0.71
N ALA A 45 1.94 13.29 -1.93
CA ALA A 45 2.25 12.50 -3.12
C ALA A 45 3.74 12.20 -3.24
N VAL A 46 4.08 10.92 -3.42
CA VAL A 46 5.44 10.45 -3.72
C VAL A 46 5.46 9.69 -5.04
N ALA A 47 6.51 9.89 -5.83
CA ALA A 47 6.80 9.08 -7.01
C ALA A 47 7.83 8.01 -6.62
N ILE A 48 7.50 6.76 -6.90
CA ILE A 48 8.35 5.60 -6.57
C ILE A 48 9.35 5.37 -7.70
N GLU A 49 10.64 5.26 -7.34
CA GLU A 49 11.76 5.16 -8.29
C GLU A 49 12.46 3.80 -8.24
N GLY A 50 12.05 2.91 -7.34
CA GLY A 50 12.60 1.57 -7.19
C GLY A 50 11.60 0.57 -6.58
N PRO A 51 12.07 -0.61 -6.16
CA PRO A 51 11.23 -1.58 -5.48
C PRO A 51 10.69 -1.05 -4.14
N LEU A 52 9.46 -1.40 -3.79
CA LEU A 52 8.92 -1.20 -2.43
C LEU A 52 8.97 -2.54 -1.70
N GLY A 53 9.71 -2.61 -0.58
CA GLY A 53 9.82 -3.86 0.20
C GLY A 53 10.43 -5.02 -0.57
N GLY A 54 11.25 -4.72 -1.59
CA GLY A 54 11.82 -5.69 -2.52
C GLY A 54 10.91 -6.11 -3.69
N ILE A 55 9.73 -5.50 -3.84
CA ILE A 55 8.79 -5.78 -4.94
C ILE A 55 8.89 -4.69 -5.99
N ARG A 56 9.13 -5.09 -7.25
CA ARG A 56 9.06 -4.17 -8.40
C ARG A 56 7.60 -3.94 -8.79
N TRP A 57 7.17 -2.68 -8.73
CA TRP A 57 5.80 -2.27 -9.08
C TRP A 57 5.72 -1.83 -10.54
N VAL A 58 5.15 -2.67 -11.39
CA VAL A 58 5.13 -2.47 -12.84
C VAL A 58 3.84 -1.75 -13.26
N PRO A 59 3.96 -0.60 -13.96
CA PRO A 59 2.81 0.14 -14.45
C PRO A 59 2.09 -0.56 -15.61
N PRO A 60 0.80 -0.25 -15.84
CA PRO A 60 0.08 -0.67 -17.04
C PRO A 60 0.51 0.12 -18.29
N GLY A 61 1.24 1.22 -18.09
CA GLY A 61 1.74 2.12 -19.14
C GLY A 61 3.18 2.57 -18.85
N ARG A 62 3.52 3.81 -19.24
CA ARG A 62 4.89 4.36 -19.05
C ARG A 62 5.04 5.22 -17.80
N ASP A 63 3.93 5.63 -17.19
CA ASP A 63 3.96 6.55 -16.06
C ASP A 63 4.46 5.85 -14.79
N PRO A 64 5.28 6.54 -13.97
CA PRO A 64 5.72 6.00 -12.69
C PRO A 64 4.54 5.85 -11.72
N LEU A 65 4.72 4.98 -10.73
CA LEU A 65 3.77 4.86 -9.63
C LEU A 65 3.84 6.12 -8.75
N VAL A 66 2.81 6.97 -8.84
CA VAL A 66 2.66 8.15 -7.99
C VAL A 66 1.44 7.96 -7.09
N ILE A 67 1.70 7.85 -5.79
CA ILE A 67 0.71 7.50 -4.75
C ILE A 67 0.92 8.36 -3.51
N ASP A 68 -0.01 8.30 -2.56
CA ASP A 68 0.19 8.91 -1.26
C ASP A 68 1.31 8.17 -0.49
N CYS A 69 2.15 8.90 0.24
CA CYS A 69 3.25 8.36 1.04
C CYS A 69 2.77 7.23 1.96
N SER A 70 1.57 7.36 2.52
CA SER A 70 0.97 6.34 3.37
C SER A 70 0.88 4.98 2.64
N LEU A 71 0.37 4.99 1.41
CA LEU A 71 0.26 3.77 0.62
C LEU A 71 1.64 3.20 0.31
N ALA A 72 2.62 4.05 -0.03
CA ALA A 72 3.98 3.62 -0.27
C ALA A 72 4.60 2.90 0.94
N VAL A 73 4.42 3.43 2.16
CA VAL A 73 4.90 2.78 3.39
C VAL A 73 4.23 1.42 3.61
N SER A 74 2.90 1.34 3.46
CA SER A 74 2.18 0.06 3.62
C SER A 74 2.63 -0.98 2.59
N LEU A 75 2.86 -0.58 1.34
CA LEU A 75 3.34 -1.49 0.30
C LEU A 75 4.79 -1.94 0.55
N ALA A 76 5.64 -1.06 1.06
CA ALA A 76 7.01 -1.40 1.45
C ALA A 76 7.03 -2.42 2.59
N GLU A 77 6.20 -2.24 3.62
CA GLU A 77 6.05 -3.21 4.72
C GLU A 77 5.44 -4.54 4.24
N ALA A 78 4.39 -4.46 3.39
CA ALA A 78 3.73 -5.63 2.85
C ALA A 78 4.66 -6.47 1.95
N GLY A 79 5.72 -5.88 1.39
CA GLY A 79 6.69 -6.57 0.53
C GLY A 79 7.26 -7.86 1.14
N ARG A 80 7.33 -7.97 2.48
CA ARG A 80 7.73 -9.24 3.13
C ARG A 80 6.77 -10.40 2.84
N TYR A 81 5.47 -10.13 2.75
CA TYR A 81 4.46 -11.16 2.47
C TYR A 81 4.52 -11.62 1.02
N PHE A 82 4.76 -10.68 0.10
CA PHE A 82 4.99 -11.01 -1.30
C PHE A 82 6.26 -11.86 -1.47
N ARG A 83 7.38 -11.45 -0.89
CA ARG A 83 8.66 -12.17 -1.00
C ARG A 83 8.62 -13.55 -0.34
N ALA A 84 7.91 -13.68 0.77
CA ALA A 84 7.68 -14.97 1.44
C ALA A 84 6.98 -16.00 0.53
N LEU A 85 6.26 -15.55 -0.50
CA LEU A 85 5.57 -16.37 -1.49
C LEU A 85 6.32 -16.40 -2.84
N GLY A 86 7.61 -16.02 -2.86
CA GLY A 86 8.43 -16.01 -4.07
C GLY A 86 8.08 -14.88 -5.06
N VAL A 87 7.20 -13.94 -4.71
CA VAL A 87 6.84 -12.81 -5.56
C VAL A 87 7.93 -11.74 -5.48
N VAL A 88 8.37 -11.26 -6.65
CA VAL A 88 9.33 -10.14 -6.78
C VAL A 88 8.81 -9.02 -7.67
N GLU A 89 7.72 -9.24 -8.41
CA GLU A 89 7.06 -8.24 -9.24
C GLU A 89 5.55 -8.22 -8.98
N ALA A 90 4.99 -7.02 -8.88
CA ALA A 90 3.56 -6.75 -8.78
C ALA A 90 3.16 -5.81 -9.92
N ARG A 91 2.26 -6.24 -10.81
CA ARG A 91 1.73 -5.37 -11.88
C ARG A 91 0.41 -4.77 -11.43
N TRP A 92 0.33 -3.45 -11.37
CA TRP A 92 -0.88 -2.75 -10.98
C TRP A 92 -1.69 -2.29 -12.19
N SER A 93 -3.00 -2.14 -12.05
CA SER A 93 -3.90 -1.63 -13.11
C SER A 93 -4.37 -0.20 -12.84
N SER A 94 -4.58 0.16 -11.58
CA SER A 94 -4.91 1.53 -11.16
C SER A 94 -4.33 1.82 -9.78
N ALA A 95 -3.71 2.99 -9.62
CA ALA A 95 -3.32 3.52 -8.30
C ALA A 95 -3.79 4.97 -8.09
N TYR A 96 -4.32 5.59 -9.15
CA TYR A 96 -4.91 6.92 -9.09
C TYR A 96 -5.99 7.09 -10.16
N SER A 97 -7.18 7.49 -9.72
CA SER A 97 -8.29 7.83 -10.61
C SER A 97 -9.28 8.74 -9.89
N VAL A 98 -9.56 9.90 -10.46
CA VAL A 98 -10.51 10.88 -9.90
C VAL A 98 -11.95 10.45 -10.24
N ARG A 99 -12.55 9.67 -9.35
CA ARG A 99 -13.89 9.09 -9.55
C ARG A 99 -14.60 8.85 -8.22
N ASN A 100 -15.91 8.70 -8.27
CA ASN A 100 -16.67 8.24 -7.11
C ASN A 100 -16.66 6.70 -7.06
N VAL A 101 -16.93 6.15 -5.89
CA VAL A 101 -17.23 4.72 -5.75
C VAL A 101 -18.52 4.43 -6.51
N ARG A 102 -18.54 3.36 -7.31
CA ARG A 102 -19.66 2.98 -8.17
C ARG A 102 -20.97 2.99 -7.38
N GLY A 103 -21.99 3.67 -7.90
CA GLY A 103 -23.31 3.76 -7.24
C GLY A 103 -23.37 4.70 -6.04
N SER A 104 -22.39 5.59 -5.83
CA SER A 104 -22.41 6.56 -4.73
C SER A 104 -21.83 7.93 -5.14
N ASP A 105 -22.07 8.94 -4.31
CA ASP A 105 -21.45 10.27 -4.43
C ASP A 105 -20.13 10.40 -3.65
N ARG A 106 -19.68 9.31 -3.01
CA ARG A 106 -18.45 9.29 -2.23
C ARG A 106 -17.24 9.11 -3.14
N ARG A 107 -16.22 9.96 -2.97
CA ARG A 107 -14.94 9.81 -3.67
C ARG A 107 -14.24 8.50 -3.30
N SER A 108 -13.73 7.81 -4.32
CA SER A 108 -12.92 6.59 -4.15
C SER A 108 -11.55 6.93 -3.56
N LYS A 109 -10.93 5.99 -2.83
CA LYS A 109 -9.55 6.15 -2.33
C LYS A 109 -8.51 6.24 -3.44
N HIS A 110 -8.81 5.72 -4.63
CA HIS A 110 -8.05 5.99 -5.85
C HIS A 110 -7.94 7.49 -6.17
N SER A 111 -8.93 8.32 -5.80
CA SER A 111 -8.87 9.76 -6.04
C SER A 111 -7.86 10.50 -5.16
N PHE A 112 -7.38 9.82 -4.13
CA PHE A 112 -6.47 10.38 -3.12
C PHE A 112 -5.12 9.66 -3.10
N GLY A 113 -4.84 8.77 -4.06
CA GLY A 113 -3.59 7.98 -4.09
C GLY A 113 -3.46 7.00 -2.92
N LEU A 114 -4.58 6.68 -2.26
CA LEU A 114 -4.65 5.82 -1.07
C LEU A 114 -5.15 4.40 -1.40
N ALA A 115 -5.24 4.05 -2.68
CA ALA A 115 -5.62 2.72 -3.11
C ALA A 115 -4.82 2.24 -4.32
N ILE A 116 -4.71 0.93 -4.48
CA ILE A 116 -4.08 0.28 -5.63
C ILE A 116 -4.82 -1.02 -6.00
N ASP A 117 -4.95 -1.26 -7.30
CA ASP A 117 -5.56 -2.45 -7.89
C ASP A 117 -4.45 -3.35 -8.47
N LEU A 118 -4.40 -4.60 -8.01
CA LEU A 118 -3.31 -5.55 -8.25
C LEU A 118 -3.83 -6.82 -8.95
N PRO A 119 -3.84 -6.85 -10.29
CA PRO A 119 -4.31 -8.02 -11.05
C PRO A 119 -3.28 -9.15 -11.22
N ARG A 120 -1.98 -8.86 -11.12
CA ARG A 120 -0.94 -9.84 -11.48
C ARG A 120 0.30 -9.76 -10.60
N LEU A 121 0.85 -10.93 -10.29
CA LEU A 121 2.07 -11.14 -9.52
C LEU A 121 3.03 -11.99 -10.33
N TRP A 122 4.33 -11.82 -10.10
CA TRP A 122 5.33 -12.66 -10.74
C TRP A 122 6.52 -12.95 -9.83
N GLY A 123 7.02 -14.17 -9.94
CA GLY A 123 8.25 -14.66 -9.33
C GLY A 123 9.04 -15.54 -10.30
N PRO A 124 10.37 -15.67 -10.14
CA PRO A 124 11.18 -16.52 -11.00
C PRO A 124 10.79 -18.00 -10.92
N GLU A 125 10.46 -18.49 -9.71
CA GLU A 125 10.01 -19.87 -9.48
C GLU A 125 8.49 -19.98 -9.56
N LEU A 126 7.78 -18.96 -9.08
CA LEU A 126 6.31 -18.89 -9.09
C LEU A 126 5.71 -18.78 -10.50
N GLY A 127 6.44 -18.18 -11.45
CA GLY A 127 5.88 -17.79 -12.74
C GLY A 127 4.91 -16.61 -12.61
N LEU A 128 4.08 -16.40 -13.64
CA LEU A 128 3.05 -15.37 -13.66
C LEU A 128 1.77 -15.90 -13.02
N VAL A 129 1.29 -15.21 -11.99
CA VAL A 129 -0.01 -15.45 -11.35
C VAL A 129 -0.94 -14.28 -11.67
N THR A 130 -2.13 -14.58 -12.19
CA THR A 130 -3.16 -13.61 -12.57
C THR A 130 -4.42 -13.84 -11.74
N VAL A 131 -4.88 -12.83 -11.00
CA VAL A 131 -6.06 -12.94 -10.13
C VAL A 131 -7.28 -13.42 -10.91
N ALA A 132 -7.52 -12.88 -12.11
CA ALA A 132 -8.65 -13.26 -12.95
C ALA A 132 -8.71 -14.75 -13.37
N LEU A 133 -7.56 -15.45 -13.35
CA LEU A 133 -7.46 -16.82 -13.84
C LEU A 133 -7.18 -17.82 -12.72
N ASP A 134 -6.35 -17.42 -11.76
CA ASP A 134 -5.78 -18.32 -10.76
C ASP A 134 -6.46 -18.20 -9.40
N TYR A 135 -7.29 -17.17 -9.18
CA TYR A 135 -7.99 -17.02 -7.90
C TYR A 135 -9.11 -18.04 -7.75
N GLU A 136 -9.01 -18.90 -6.73
CA GLU A 136 -10.03 -19.88 -6.38
C GLU A 136 -11.03 -19.30 -5.37
N ALA A 137 -12.18 -18.84 -5.89
CA ALA A 137 -13.22 -18.18 -5.11
C ALA A 137 -13.95 -19.13 -4.14
N GLY A 138 -14.50 -18.57 -3.06
CA GLY A 138 -15.29 -19.30 -2.07
C GLY A 138 -14.47 -20.12 -1.08
N LEU A 139 -13.16 -19.94 -1.04
CA LEU A 139 -12.26 -20.65 -0.12
C LEU A 139 -11.98 -19.84 1.15
N GLY A 140 -11.86 -20.56 2.26
CA GLY A 140 -11.51 -20.04 3.57
C GLY A 140 -12.65 -19.32 4.30
N ASP A 141 -12.44 -19.04 5.58
CA ASP A 141 -13.37 -18.35 6.47
C ASP A 141 -12.62 -17.51 7.53
N ALA A 142 -13.33 -17.11 8.60
CA ALA A 142 -12.77 -16.29 9.67
C ALA A 142 -11.72 -17.04 10.53
N VAL A 143 -11.67 -18.37 10.46
CA VAL A 143 -10.76 -19.23 11.22
C VAL A 143 -9.60 -19.68 10.32
N ASP A 144 -9.92 -20.29 9.19
CA ASP A 144 -8.96 -20.67 8.14
C ASP A 144 -9.15 -19.76 6.94
N CYS A 145 -8.42 -18.64 6.92
CA CYS A 145 -8.49 -17.66 5.85
C CYS A 145 -8.05 -18.17 4.47
N VAL A 146 -7.30 -19.28 4.41
CA VAL A 146 -6.73 -19.79 3.15
C VAL A 146 -7.69 -20.79 2.52
N GLY A 147 -8.25 -21.70 3.33
CA GLY A 147 -9.06 -22.81 2.86
C GLY A 147 -8.21 -23.90 2.23
N GLN A 148 -8.74 -24.59 1.22
CA GLN A 148 -8.09 -25.72 0.56
C GLN A 148 -7.97 -25.48 -0.96
N PRO A 149 -7.06 -24.57 -1.38
CA PRO A 149 -6.82 -24.29 -2.79
C PRO A 149 -6.29 -25.54 -3.51
N MET A 150 -6.76 -25.77 -4.74
CA MET A 150 -6.39 -26.91 -5.57
C MET A 150 -5.10 -26.69 -6.35
N THR A 151 -4.73 -25.43 -6.58
CA THR A 151 -3.55 -25.03 -7.36
C THR A 151 -2.55 -24.26 -6.51
N GLU A 152 -1.27 -24.32 -6.89
CA GLU A 152 -0.22 -23.52 -6.26
C GLU A 152 -0.49 -22.01 -6.41
N ALA A 153 -0.91 -21.57 -7.60
CA ALA A 153 -1.23 -20.18 -7.86
C ALA A 153 -2.43 -19.69 -7.01
N GLY A 154 -3.48 -20.50 -6.89
CA GLY A 154 -4.60 -20.26 -5.99
C GLY A 154 -4.15 -20.17 -4.53
N ALA A 155 -3.28 -21.09 -4.10
CA ALA A 155 -2.71 -21.07 -2.75
C ALA A 155 -1.94 -19.78 -2.47
N VAL A 156 -1.07 -19.35 -3.39
CA VAL A 156 -0.33 -18.09 -3.26
C VAL A 156 -1.28 -16.90 -3.12
N LEU A 157 -2.34 -16.83 -3.94
CA LEU A 157 -3.30 -15.73 -3.88
C LEU A 157 -4.10 -15.73 -2.56
N LYS A 158 -4.54 -16.89 -2.08
CA LYS A 158 -5.27 -17.02 -0.81
C LYS A 158 -4.38 -16.70 0.40
N VAL A 159 -3.16 -17.21 0.43
CA VAL A 159 -2.20 -16.91 1.50
C VAL A 159 -1.85 -15.42 1.51
N LEU A 160 -1.57 -14.83 0.34
CA LEU A 160 -1.28 -13.40 0.23
C LEU A 160 -2.47 -12.56 0.70
N GLN A 161 -3.69 -12.84 0.23
CA GLN A 161 -4.90 -12.15 0.68
C GLN A 161 -5.03 -12.20 2.20
N CYS A 162 -4.88 -13.39 2.79
CA CYS A 162 -4.96 -13.56 4.23
C CYS A 162 -3.90 -12.73 4.97
N GLN A 163 -2.66 -12.73 4.49
CA GLN A 163 -1.59 -11.93 5.06
C GLN A 163 -1.89 -10.44 5.02
N LEU A 164 -2.33 -9.93 3.87
CA LEU A 164 -2.67 -8.51 3.71
C LEU A 164 -3.81 -8.11 4.65
N VAL A 165 -4.87 -8.94 4.76
CA VAL A 165 -5.99 -8.71 5.68
C VAL A 165 -5.52 -8.72 7.14
N ARG A 166 -4.75 -9.73 7.57
CA ARG A 166 -4.35 -9.92 8.97
C ARG A 166 -3.22 -8.98 9.42
N SER A 167 -2.52 -8.35 8.48
CA SER A 167 -1.41 -7.43 8.76
C SER A 167 -1.85 -6.12 9.41
N GLY A 168 -3.08 -5.67 9.15
CA GLY A 168 -3.56 -4.34 9.56
C GLY A 168 -2.96 -3.17 8.77
N LEU A 169 -2.12 -3.42 7.75
CA LEU A 169 -1.49 -2.39 6.91
C LEU A 169 -2.48 -1.68 5.99
N PHE A 170 -3.58 -2.35 5.68
CA PHE A 170 -4.64 -1.89 4.79
C PHE A 170 -5.94 -1.79 5.57
N THR A 171 -6.69 -0.71 5.36
CA THR A 171 -8.02 -0.55 5.95
C THR A 171 -9.09 -1.35 5.21
N LEU A 172 -8.79 -1.74 3.97
CA LEU A 172 -9.65 -2.57 3.13
C LEU A 172 -8.77 -3.39 2.19
N VAL A 173 -9.09 -4.68 2.07
CA VAL A 173 -8.53 -5.60 1.08
C VAL A 173 -9.72 -6.29 0.44
N LEU A 174 -10.00 -6.00 -0.82
CA LEU A 174 -11.04 -6.68 -1.59
C LEU A 174 -10.41 -7.67 -2.54
N SER A 175 -11.04 -8.83 -2.65
CA SER A 175 -10.68 -9.90 -3.58
C SER A 175 -11.87 -10.23 -4.47
N PRO A 176 -11.71 -11.19 -5.41
CA PRO A 176 -12.84 -11.69 -6.19
C PRO A 176 -14.02 -12.23 -5.36
N ASP A 177 -13.83 -12.57 -4.09
CA ASP A 177 -14.91 -12.99 -3.19
C ASP A 177 -15.83 -11.84 -2.74
N TYR A 178 -15.45 -10.57 -2.96
CA TYR A 178 -16.21 -9.42 -2.49
C TYR A 178 -17.38 -9.07 -3.43
N ASP A 179 -17.09 -8.81 -4.71
CA ASP A 179 -18.10 -8.55 -5.74
C ASP A 179 -17.53 -8.69 -7.16
N ASP A 180 -18.42 -8.58 -8.16
CA ASP A 180 -18.09 -8.64 -9.58
C ASP A 180 -17.09 -7.55 -10.04
N ALA A 181 -17.03 -6.40 -9.36
CA ALA A 181 -16.10 -5.34 -9.75
C ALA A 181 -14.65 -5.69 -9.40
N HIS A 182 -14.41 -6.68 -8.53
CA HIS A 182 -13.09 -7.11 -8.07
C HIS A 182 -12.75 -8.53 -8.53
N HIS A 183 -13.47 -9.09 -9.50
CA HIS A 183 -13.26 -10.46 -9.96
C HIS A 183 -11.85 -10.71 -10.56
N ASP A 184 -11.14 -9.66 -11.00
CA ASP A 184 -9.87 -9.75 -11.72
C ASP A 184 -8.68 -9.11 -11.00
N HIS A 185 -8.84 -8.60 -9.78
CA HIS A 185 -7.75 -7.96 -9.04
C HIS A 185 -7.97 -7.94 -7.52
N PHE A 186 -6.87 -7.78 -6.78
CA PHE A 186 -6.95 -7.33 -5.38
C PHE A 186 -7.01 -5.80 -5.32
N HIS A 187 -7.92 -5.27 -4.52
CA HIS A 187 -8.01 -3.85 -4.22
C HIS A 187 -7.52 -3.59 -2.80
N LEU A 188 -6.47 -2.79 -2.66
CA LEU A 188 -5.86 -2.47 -1.38
C LEU A 188 -6.07 -0.99 -1.07
N GLU A 189 -6.71 -0.67 0.05
CA GLU A 189 -6.85 0.72 0.53
C GLU A 189 -6.13 0.94 1.85
N VAL A 190 -5.61 2.14 2.04
CA VAL A 190 -4.99 2.56 3.30
C VAL A 190 -5.66 3.79 3.90
N ARG A 191 -5.40 4.02 5.19
CA ARG A 191 -5.64 5.33 5.82
C ARG A 191 -4.47 6.28 5.52
N PRO A 192 -4.75 7.58 5.36
CA PRO A 192 -3.70 8.58 5.32
C PRO A 192 -2.89 8.57 6.63
N TRP A 193 -1.63 8.98 6.56
CA TRP A 193 -0.66 8.89 7.65
C TRP A 193 -1.19 9.47 8.96
N SER A 194 -1.79 10.66 8.89
CA SER A 194 -2.39 11.35 10.02
C SER A 194 -3.53 10.61 10.73
N ALA A 195 -4.10 9.56 10.11
CA ALA A 195 -5.18 8.74 10.65
C ALA A 195 -4.75 7.28 10.93
N ARG A 196 -3.45 6.97 10.84
CA ARG A 196 -2.90 5.66 11.19
C ARG A 196 -2.70 5.53 12.70
N ARG A 197 -2.86 4.29 13.19
CA ARG A 197 -2.25 3.88 14.46
C ARG A 197 -0.78 3.55 14.17
N GLU A 198 0.06 3.54 15.21
CA GLU A 198 1.45 3.08 15.09
C GLU A 198 1.50 1.74 14.33
N LEU A 199 2.45 1.62 13.39
CA LEU A 199 2.64 0.41 12.61
C LEU A 199 3.07 -0.70 13.56
N SER A 200 2.33 -1.81 13.56
CA SER A 200 2.64 -2.95 14.43
C SER A 200 3.83 -3.72 13.90
N ASP A 201 4.78 -4.04 14.78
CA ASP A 201 5.92 -4.89 14.45
C ASP A 201 5.47 -6.29 13.97
N GLY A 202 5.91 -6.65 12.75
CA GLY A 202 6.59 -7.93 12.58
C GLY A 202 5.78 -9.22 12.66
N ARG A 203 4.52 -9.29 12.21
CA ARG A 203 3.86 -10.60 12.05
C ARG A 203 4.52 -11.38 10.91
N GLU A 204 5.02 -12.58 11.22
CA GLU A 204 5.58 -13.51 10.25
C GLU A 204 4.56 -13.87 9.16
N ALA A 205 5.09 -14.16 7.96
CA ALA A 205 4.28 -14.72 6.90
C ALA A 205 3.82 -16.13 7.31
N ILE A 206 2.56 -16.43 7.03
CA ILE A 206 2.03 -17.79 7.03
C ILE A 206 2.37 -18.35 5.66
N HIS A 207 2.94 -19.54 5.64
CA HIS A 207 3.35 -20.28 4.46
C HIS A 207 2.45 -21.49 4.29
#